data_AF-A0A7J4JYB2-F1
#
_entry.id   AF-A0A7J4JYB2-F1
#
_cell.length_a   1.000
_cell.length_b   1.000
_cell.length_c   1.000
_cell.angle_alpha   90.00
_cell.angle_beta   90.00
_cell.angle_gamma   90.00
#
_symmetry.space_group_name_H-M   'P 1'
#
loop_
_entity.id
_entity.type
_entity.pdbx_description
1 polymer ?
#
loop_
_entity_poly.entity_id
_entity_poly.type
_entity_poly.pdbx_seq_one_letter_code
_entity_poly.pdbx_strand_id
1 'polypeptide(L)'
;MIVIVIASPSLLLQSRAYFLGKKKAFLFIDGSNFYHALRQNNLFGFFSYAALFQALSKEFEVSCVFFYDAVKNRLIEPGQYSRQQSFHERLKKEIPGIIIKTRKLKYLPSSERVEKAKAKAAFCKACTPKLESFLSDAGLLKLSKEKGIDILLVTDMIKGAFQNSFQTALLASGDADFVPAVELAQSL
;
A
#
# COMPACT_ATOMS: atom_id res chain seq x y z
N MET A 1 -7.85 -14.36 0.08
CA MET A 1 -7.54 -14.45 -1.36
C MET A 1 -6.45 -13.45 -1.67
N ILE A 2 -5.25 -13.90 -2.03
CA ILE A 2 -4.18 -13.01 -2.53
C ILE A 2 -4.29 -13.07 -4.05
N VAL A 3 -4.69 -11.97 -4.67
CA VAL A 3 -4.79 -11.89 -6.12
C VAL A 3 -3.49 -11.29 -6.63
N ILE A 4 -2.66 -12.11 -7.29
CA ILE A 4 -1.58 -11.58 -8.13
C ILE A 4 -2.23 -11.31 -9.47
N VAL A 5 -2.55 -10.05 -9.74
CA VAL A 5 -3.07 -9.67 -11.06
C VAL A 5 -1.87 -9.46 -11.98
N ILE A 6 -1.78 -10.30 -13.01
CA ILE A 6 -0.79 -10.19 -14.06
C ILE A 6 -1.46 -9.43 -15.21
N ALA A 7 -1.18 -8.12 -15.28
CA ALA A 7 -1.60 -7.31 -16.42
C ALA A 7 -0.49 -7.37 -17.49
N SER A 8 -0.80 -7.96 -18.64
CA SER A 8 -0.03 -7.79 -19.86
C SER A 8 -0.66 -6.62 -20.63
N PRO A 9 0.03 -5.48 -20.79
CA PRO A 9 -0.31 -4.53 -21.82
C PRO A 9 -0.16 -5.23 -23.17
N SER A 10 -0.99 -4.86 -24.11
CA SER A 10 -1.20 -5.45 -25.41
C SER A 10 0.11 -5.69 -26.20
N LEU A 11 0.64 -6.92 -26.24
CA LEU A 11 1.75 -7.31 -27.13
C LEU A 11 1.61 -8.75 -27.68
N LEU A 12 0.38 -9.24 -27.80
CA LEU A 12 0.08 -10.55 -28.41
C LEU A 12 -0.51 -10.48 -29.84
N LEU A 13 -0.49 -9.32 -30.49
CA LEU A 13 -1.03 -9.18 -31.85
C LEU A 13 -0.03 -8.77 -32.92
N GLN A 14 1.27 -8.64 -32.62
CA GLN A 14 2.27 -8.47 -33.67
C GLN A 14 3.50 -9.33 -33.43
N SER A 15 3.74 -10.19 -34.42
CA SER A 15 4.86 -11.11 -34.61
C SER A 15 4.85 -12.41 -33.79
N ARG A 16 4.69 -13.51 -34.52
CA ARG A 16 5.11 -14.87 -34.17
C ARG A 16 6.64 -14.95 -34.04
N ALA A 17 7.22 -14.14 -33.15
CA ALA A 17 8.56 -14.32 -32.65
C ALA A 17 8.40 -14.85 -31.23
N TYR A 18 8.70 -16.14 -31.04
CA TYR A 18 8.86 -16.70 -29.69
C TYR A 18 9.95 -15.88 -28.99
N PHE A 19 9.56 -14.94 -28.12
CA PHE A 19 10.50 -14.25 -27.26
C PHE A 19 11.17 -15.30 -26.37
N LEU A 20 12.42 -15.64 -26.68
CA LEU A 20 13.24 -16.64 -26.00
C LEU A 20 13.81 -16.14 -24.64
N GLY A 21 13.12 -15.19 -23.98
CA GLY A 21 13.57 -14.58 -22.73
C GLY A 21 12.40 -14.26 -21.80
N LYS A 22 12.70 -14.11 -20.51
CA LYS A 22 11.70 -13.72 -19.50
C LYS A 22 11.13 -12.35 -19.85
N LYS A 23 9.82 -12.17 -19.66
CA LYS A 23 9.19 -10.87 -19.88
C LYS A 23 9.69 -9.86 -18.83
N LYS A 24 10.01 -8.66 -19.28
CA LYS A 24 10.39 -7.55 -18.40
C LYS A 24 9.18 -7.13 -17.56
N ALA A 25 9.32 -7.19 -16.24
CA ALA A 25 8.22 -6.95 -15.31
C ALA A 25 8.55 -5.89 -14.27
N PHE A 26 7.52 -5.12 -13.89
CA PHE A 26 7.56 -4.24 -12.73
C PHE A 26 6.64 -4.83 -11.65
N LEU A 27 7.12 -4.86 -10.40
CA LEU A 27 6.38 -5.33 -9.24
C LEU A 27 5.87 -4.13 -8.43
N PHE A 28 4.56 -4.02 -8.27
CA PHE A 28 3.88 -3.00 -7.47
C PHE A 28 3.28 -3.65 -6.23
N ILE A 29 3.76 -3.27 -5.05
CA ILE A 29 3.32 -3.83 -3.76
C ILE A 29 2.54 -2.76 -2.99
N ASP A 30 1.25 -3.01 -2.78
CA ASP A 30 0.43 -2.23 -1.86
C ASP A 30 0.75 -2.65 -0.42
N GLY A 31 1.64 -1.90 0.24
CA GLY A 31 2.16 -2.28 1.55
C GLY A 31 1.06 -2.48 2.60
N SER A 32 0.03 -1.64 2.60
CA SER A 32 -0.97 -1.67 3.65
C SER A 32 -2.02 -2.75 3.42
N ASN A 33 -2.61 -2.83 2.22
CA ASN A 33 -3.66 -3.81 1.96
C ASN A 33 -3.07 -5.22 1.83
N PHE A 34 -1.88 -5.37 1.26
CA PHE A 34 -1.19 -6.67 1.22
C PHE A 34 -0.81 -7.15 2.63
N TYR A 35 -0.28 -6.28 3.49
CA TYR A 35 0.00 -6.62 4.90
C TYR A 35 -1.26 -7.06 5.64
N HIS A 36 -2.35 -6.31 5.50
CA HIS A 36 -3.61 -6.63 6.18
C HIS A 36 -4.22 -7.93 5.65
N ALA A 37 -4.18 -8.17 4.34
CA ALA A 37 -4.60 -9.43 3.75
C ALA A 37 -3.79 -10.62 4.31
N LEU A 38 -2.45 -10.50 4.37
CA LEU A 38 -1.59 -11.53 4.97
C LEU A 38 -1.93 -11.78 6.44
N ARG A 39 -2.21 -10.73 7.21
CA ARG A 39 -2.60 -10.83 8.62
C ARG A 39 -3.95 -11.51 8.82
N GLN A 40 -4.97 -11.09 8.06
CA GLN A 40 -6.32 -11.66 8.15
C GLN A 40 -6.36 -13.14 7.77
N ASN A 41 -5.46 -13.58 6.89
CA ASN A 41 -5.35 -14.98 6.49
C ASN A 41 -4.33 -15.77 7.33
N ASN A 42 -3.80 -15.23 8.42
CA ASN A 42 -2.77 -15.85 9.28
C ASN A 42 -1.47 -16.25 8.54
N LEU A 43 -1.21 -15.67 7.37
CA LEU A 43 -0.05 -15.96 6.54
C LEU A 43 1.16 -15.07 6.85
N PHE A 44 0.95 -13.95 7.54
CA PHE A 44 2.00 -12.95 7.76
C PHE A 44 3.26 -13.52 8.45
N GLY A 45 3.12 -14.46 9.38
CA GLY A 45 4.26 -15.08 10.08
C GLY A 45 5.11 -16.00 9.20
N PHE A 46 4.55 -16.48 8.09
CA PHE A 46 5.20 -17.42 7.17
C PHE A 46 5.58 -16.77 5.84
N PHE A 47 5.16 -15.52 5.62
CA PHE A 47 5.37 -14.81 4.37
C PHE A 47 6.70 -14.05 4.38
N SER A 48 7.44 -14.13 3.27
CA SER A 48 8.67 -13.36 3.04
C SER A 48 8.58 -12.60 1.72
N TYR A 49 8.80 -11.28 1.79
CA TYR A 49 8.87 -10.43 0.60
C TYR A 49 10.08 -10.78 -0.27
N ALA A 50 11.21 -11.17 0.34
CA ALA A 50 12.39 -11.67 -0.38
C ALA A 50 12.07 -12.95 -1.15
N ALA A 51 11.36 -13.89 -0.52
CA ALA A 51 10.96 -15.15 -1.16
C ALA A 51 9.98 -14.90 -2.32
N LEU A 52 9.03 -13.96 -2.15
CA LEU A 52 8.14 -13.53 -3.23
C LEU A 52 8.96 -12.98 -4.40
N PHE A 53 9.88 -12.04 -4.15
CA PHE A 53 10.73 -11.46 -5.18
C PHE A 53 11.54 -12.54 -5.91
N GLN A 54 12.18 -13.46 -5.19
CA GLN A 54 12.93 -14.56 -5.78
C GLN A 54 12.06 -15.48 -6.63
N ALA A 55 10.86 -15.82 -6.18
CA ALA A 55 9.92 -16.64 -6.94
C ALA A 55 9.49 -15.94 -8.24
N LEU A 56 9.12 -14.66 -8.18
CA LEU A 56 8.74 -13.88 -9.37
C LEU A 56 9.92 -13.71 -10.33
N SER A 57 11.13 -13.56 -9.83
CA SER A 57 12.36 -13.44 -10.64
C SER A 57 12.72 -14.73 -11.38
N LYS A 58 12.13 -15.88 -11.01
CA LYS A 58 12.28 -17.14 -11.78
C LYS A 58 11.46 -17.13 -13.07
N GLU A 59 10.34 -16.43 -13.10
CA GLU A 59 9.43 -16.37 -14.26
C GLU A 59 9.60 -15.09 -15.08
N PHE A 60 9.94 -13.98 -14.42
CA PHE A 60 10.02 -12.65 -15.02
C PHE A 60 11.41 -12.03 -14.86
N GLU A 61 11.77 -11.13 -15.77
CA GLU A 61 12.87 -10.21 -15.56
C GLU A 61 12.34 -9.03 -14.75
N VAL A 62 12.33 -9.17 -13.42
CA VAL A 62 11.81 -8.15 -12.51
C VAL A 62 12.80 -6.98 -12.41
N SER A 63 12.64 -5.99 -13.27
CA SER A 63 13.58 -4.87 -13.38
C SER A 63 13.34 -3.73 -12.39
N CYS A 64 12.13 -3.64 -11.81
CA CYS A 64 11.78 -2.62 -10.81
C CYS A 64 10.80 -3.21 -9.78
N VAL A 65 11.01 -2.87 -8.51
CA VAL A 65 10.12 -3.21 -7.40
C VAL A 65 9.71 -1.93 -6.67
N PHE A 66 8.42 -1.65 -6.62
CA PHE A 66 7.84 -0.53 -5.91
C PHE A 66 7.06 -1.01 -4.69
N PHE A 67 7.32 -0.41 -3.53
CA PHE A 67 6.56 -0.64 -2.31
C PHE A 67 5.88 0.66 -1.89
N TYR A 68 4.56 0.62 -1.80
CA TYR A 68 3.72 1.78 -1.53
C TYR A 68 3.23 1.73 -0.10
N ASP A 69 3.53 2.77 0.69
CA ASP A 69 3.10 2.81 2.09
C ASP A 69 2.61 4.19 2.56
N ALA A 70 1.63 4.16 3.45
CA ALA A 70 1.13 5.34 4.15
C ALA A 70 1.85 5.46 5.51
N VAL A 71 2.76 6.43 5.61
CA VAL A 71 3.61 6.63 6.78
C VAL A 71 2.81 7.19 7.95
N LYS A 72 2.89 6.52 9.10
CA LYS A 72 2.23 6.96 10.34
C LYS A 72 2.79 8.31 10.80
N ASN A 73 1.98 9.09 11.49
CA ASN A 73 2.49 10.33 12.09
C ASN A 73 3.29 9.98 13.35
N ARG A 74 4.56 10.40 13.42
CA ARG A 74 5.46 10.16 14.56
C ARG A 74 4.93 10.74 15.87
N LEU A 75 4.23 11.87 15.84
CA LEU A 75 3.67 12.51 17.04
C LEU A 75 2.42 11.78 17.55
N ILE A 76 1.63 11.20 16.64
CA ILE A 76 0.36 10.53 16.98
C ILE A 76 0.60 9.04 17.32
N GLU A 77 1.45 8.35 16.55
CA GLU A 77 1.69 6.91 16.68
C GLU A 77 3.21 6.59 16.67
N PRO A 78 4.02 7.09 17.63
CA PRO A 78 5.49 6.99 17.61
C PRO A 78 6.01 5.54 17.53
N GLY A 79 5.40 4.63 18.27
CA GLY A 79 5.79 3.21 18.27
C GLY A 79 5.53 2.52 16.93
N GLN A 80 4.37 2.79 16.30
CA GLN A 80 4.07 2.24 14.97
C GLN A 80 4.95 2.87 13.89
N TYR A 81 5.20 4.18 13.97
CA TYR A 81 6.15 4.86 13.08
C TYR A 81 7.53 4.22 13.15
N SER A 82 8.09 4.02 14.34
CA SER A 82 9.41 3.40 14.51
C SER A 82 9.46 1.99 13.91
N ARG A 83 8.46 1.14 14.21
CA ARG A 83 8.36 -0.21 13.63
C ARG A 83 8.25 -0.19 12.11
N GLN A 84 7.50 0.76 11.55
CA GLN A 84 7.37 0.94 10.10
C GLN A 84 8.71 1.31 9.46
N GLN A 85 9.48 2.22 10.05
CA GLN A 85 10.81 2.58 9.54
C GLN A 85 11.78 1.39 9.59
N SER A 86 11.81 0.64 10.70
CA SER A 86 12.63 -0.57 10.79
C SER A 86 12.23 -1.62 9.73
N PHE A 87 10.94 -1.74 9.44
CA PHE A 87 10.43 -2.62 8.39
C PHE A 87 10.87 -2.17 6.98
N HIS A 88 10.78 -0.87 6.67
CA HIS A 88 11.26 -0.31 5.40
C HIS A 88 12.76 -0.54 5.20
N GLU A 89 13.56 -0.32 6.24
CA GLU A 89 15.00 -0.58 6.18
C GLU A 89 15.33 -2.06 5.99
N ARG A 90 14.53 -2.96 6.58
CA ARG A 90 14.67 -4.39 6.33
C ARG A 90 14.33 -4.75 4.88
N LEU A 91 13.22 -4.22 4.32
CA LEU A 91 12.84 -4.45 2.93
C LEU A 91 13.94 -4.02 1.95
N LYS A 92 14.54 -2.84 2.16
CA LYS A 92 15.66 -2.34 1.34
C LYS A 92 16.88 -3.27 1.35
N LYS A 93 17.14 -3.94 2.47
CA LYS A 93 18.24 -4.91 2.58
C LYS A 93 17.90 -6.25 1.92
N GLU A 94 16.64 -6.66 2.01
CA GLU A 94 16.17 -7.97 1.53
C GLU A 94 15.89 -8.00 0.02
N ILE A 95 15.45 -6.88 -0.57
CA ILE A 95 15.10 -6.80 -1.99
C ILE A 95 16.01 -5.76 -2.66
N PRO A 96 16.94 -6.20 -3.53
CA PRO A 96 17.81 -5.30 -4.26
C PRO A 96 17.02 -4.29 -5.11
N GLY A 97 17.35 -3.01 -4.98
CA GLY A 97 16.78 -1.95 -5.83
C GLY A 97 15.29 -1.63 -5.56
N ILE A 98 14.71 -2.11 -4.45
CA ILE A 98 13.34 -1.75 -4.07
C ILE A 98 13.20 -0.24 -3.84
N ILE A 99 12.17 0.33 -4.45
CA ILE A 99 11.81 1.75 -4.32
C ILE A 99 10.60 1.86 -3.39
N ILE A 100 10.83 2.37 -2.19
CA ILE A 100 9.76 2.61 -1.21
C ILE A 100 9.19 4.01 -1.44
N LYS A 101 7.96 4.08 -1.96
CA LYS A 101 7.22 5.33 -2.16
C LYS A 101 6.26 5.53 -1.00
N THR A 102 6.31 6.72 -0.39
CA THR A 102 5.52 7.01 0.80
C THR A 102 4.64 8.24 0.66
N ARG A 103 3.50 8.20 1.34
CA ARG A 103 2.64 9.37 1.59
C ARG A 103 2.39 9.46 3.09
N LYS A 104 2.33 10.67 3.63
CA LYS A 104 1.93 10.86 5.03
C LYS A 104 0.48 10.42 5.19
N LEU A 105 0.20 9.59 6.18
CA LEU A 105 -1.15 9.24 6.55
C LEU A 105 -1.85 10.49 7.11
N LYS A 106 -2.99 10.87 6.52
CA LYS A 106 -3.79 11.98 7.03
C LYS A 106 -4.70 11.46 8.13
N TYR A 107 -4.71 12.19 9.24
CA TYR A 107 -5.56 11.91 10.39
C TYR A 107 -6.64 12.98 10.40
N LEU A 108 -7.86 12.56 10.12
CA LEU A 108 -9.01 13.45 10.09
C LEU A 108 -9.71 13.39 11.46
N PRO A 109 -10.11 14.54 12.03
CA PRO A 109 -10.93 14.56 13.23
C PRO A 109 -12.23 13.81 12.94
N SER A 110 -12.52 12.85 13.82
CA SER A 110 -13.50 11.78 13.61
C SER A 110 -14.95 12.23 13.56
N SER A 111 -15.27 13.35 14.18
CA SER A 111 -16.53 14.02 13.94
C SER A 111 -16.47 15.48 14.36
N GLU A 112 -16.78 16.36 13.40
CA GLU A 112 -17.08 17.76 13.67
C GLU A 112 -18.19 17.89 14.75
N ARG A 113 -19.08 16.88 14.84
CA ARG A 113 -20.13 16.78 15.86
C ARG A 113 -19.60 16.67 17.28
N VAL A 114 -18.59 15.83 17.54
CA VAL A 114 -18.00 15.69 18.88
C VAL A 114 -17.25 16.95 19.27
N GLU A 115 -16.52 17.57 18.35
CA GLU A 115 -15.83 18.84 18.62
C GLU A 115 -16.83 19.98 18.90
N LYS A 116 -17.93 20.09 18.13
CA LYS A 116 -19.03 21.03 18.42
C LYS A 116 -19.70 20.74 19.76
N ALA A 117 -19.92 19.48 20.11
CA ALA A 117 -20.52 19.09 21.39
C ALA A 117 -19.61 19.40 22.58
N LYS A 118 -18.29 19.11 22.47
CA LYS A 118 -17.28 19.48 23.46
C LYS A 118 -17.25 20.99 23.72
N ALA A 119 -17.25 21.79 22.65
CA ALA A 119 -17.22 23.25 22.75
C ALA A 119 -18.46 23.81 23.49
N LYS A 120 -19.64 23.20 23.29
CA LYS A 120 -20.88 23.60 23.97
C LYS A 120 -20.96 23.18 25.44
N ALA A 121 -20.30 22.09 25.81
CA ALA A 121 -20.50 21.45 27.11
C ALA A 121 -19.73 22.12 28.28
N ALA A 122 -18.86 23.09 28.00
CA ALA A 122 -18.19 23.94 29.01
C ALA A 122 -17.57 23.13 30.18
N PHE A 123 -16.83 22.06 29.86
CA PHE A 123 -16.25 21.19 30.88
C PHE A 123 -15.22 21.90 31.76
N CYS A 124 -15.20 21.54 33.05
CA CYS A 124 -14.20 22.02 34.00
C CYS A 124 -12.78 21.56 33.59
N LYS A 125 -11.72 22.32 33.91
CA LYS A 125 -10.33 21.97 33.56
C LYS A 125 -9.90 20.58 34.06
N ALA A 126 -10.41 20.13 35.22
CA ALA A 126 -10.15 18.81 35.77
C ALA A 126 -10.96 17.68 35.08
N CYS A 127 -12.03 18.03 34.37
CA CYS A 127 -12.95 17.13 33.71
C CYS A 127 -12.52 16.81 32.28
N THR A 128 -11.94 17.79 31.58
CA THR A 128 -11.49 17.67 30.18
C THR A 128 -10.60 16.46 29.92
N PRO A 129 -9.56 16.16 30.73
CA PRO A 129 -8.67 15.02 30.48
C PRO A 129 -9.39 13.67 30.62
N LYS A 130 -10.30 13.56 31.60
CA LYS A 130 -11.09 12.34 31.83
C LYS A 130 -12.05 12.06 30.69
N LEU A 131 -12.69 13.13 30.18
CA LEU A 131 -13.58 13.02 29.03
C LEU A 131 -12.81 12.65 27.75
N GLU A 132 -11.64 13.24 27.51
CA GLU A 132 -10.80 12.90 26.36
C GLU A 132 -10.37 11.44 26.39
N SER A 133 -9.96 10.92 27.55
CA SER A 133 -9.68 9.50 27.74
C SER A 133 -10.91 8.66 27.42
N PHE A 134 -12.06 8.95 28.04
CA PHE A 134 -13.30 8.20 27.81
C PHE A 134 -13.72 8.19 26.35
N LEU A 135 -13.71 9.35 25.67
CA LEU A 135 -14.10 9.46 24.27
C LEU A 135 -13.11 8.75 23.33
N SER A 136 -11.83 8.71 23.70
CA SER A 136 -10.83 7.91 23.00
C SER A 136 -11.10 6.42 23.18
N ASP A 137 -11.31 5.97 24.42
CA ASP A 137 -11.56 4.57 24.79
C ASP A 137 -12.88 4.05 24.20
N ALA A 138 -13.92 4.89 24.18
CA ALA A 138 -15.21 4.60 23.55
C ALA A 138 -15.15 4.67 22.00
N GLY A 139 -14.01 5.06 21.41
CA GLY A 139 -13.85 5.18 19.96
C GLY A 139 -14.61 6.35 19.32
N LEU A 140 -15.07 7.32 20.10
CA LEU A 140 -15.82 8.49 19.65
C LEU A 140 -14.93 9.64 19.17
N LEU A 141 -13.64 9.62 19.51
CA LEU A 141 -12.61 10.53 18.96
C LEU A 141 -11.74 9.89 17.88
N LYS A 142 -12.11 8.72 17.38
CA LYS A 142 -11.26 7.86 16.54
C LYS A 142 -10.91 8.51 15.20
N LEU A 143 -9.70 9.06 15.09
CA LEU A 143 -9.20 9.69 13.86
C LEU A 143 -9.46 8.78 12.65
N SER A 144 -10.26 9.25 11.69
CA SER A 144 -10.35 8.56 10.42
C SER A 144 -9.04 8.77 9.67
N LYS A 145 -8.61 7.73 8.95
CA LYS A 145 -7.28 7.67 8.32
C LYS A 145 -7.48 7.66 6.81
N GLU A 146 -7.05 8.71 6.13
CA GLU A 146 -7.06 8.77 4.66
C GLU A 146 -5.67 8.43 4.14
N LYS A 147 -5.62 7.42 3.26
CA LYS A 147 -4.40 7.01 2.56
C LYS A 147 -4.47 7.60 1.15
N GLY A 148 -3.56 8.53 0.84
CA GLY A 148 -3.40 9.03 -0.54
C GLY A 148 -2.42 8.20 -1.37
N ILE A 149 -2.07 7.00 -0.90
CA ILE A 149 -1.01 6.18 -1.50
C ILE A 149 -1.51 5.35 -2.68
N ASP A 150 -2.78 4.95 -2.66
CA ASP A 150 -3.38 4.08 -3.68
C ASP A 150 -3.39 4.78 -5.05
N ILE A 151 -3.71 6.08 -5.07
CA ILE A 151 -3.63 6.93 -6.26
C ILE A 151 -2.20 6.98 -6.82
N LEU A 152 -1.17 7.02 -5.95
CA LEU A 152 0.21 7.06 -6.40
C LEU A 152 0.62 5.73 -7.07
N LEU A 153 0.21 4.59 -6.49
CA LEU A 153 0.41 3.27 -7.07
C LEU A 153 -0.24 3.17 -8.45
N VAL A 154 -1.53 3.52 -8.54
CA VAL A 154 -2.29 3.50 -9.79
C VAL A 154 -1.64 4.37 -10.86
N THR A 155 -1.26 5.59 -10.48
CA THR A 155 -0.64 6.55 -11.42
C THR A 155 0.68 6.04 -11.96
N ASP A 156 1.55 5.49 -11.10
CA ASP A 156 2.83 4.92 -11.53
C ASP A 156 2.65 3.70 -12.45
N MET A 157 1.70 2.83 -12.13
CA MET A 157 1.39 1.64 -12.93
C MET A 157 0.91 2.01 -14.32
N ILE A 158 -0.09 2.90 -14.41
CA ILE A 158 -0.64 3.38 -15.68
C ILE A 158 0.44 4.12 -16.49
N LYS A 159 1.21 5.00 -15.84
CA LYS A 159 2.31 5.72 -16.50
C LYS A 159 3.34 4.74 -17.09
N GLY A 160 3.74 3.72 -16.33
CA GLY A 160 4.70 2.73 -16.81
C GLY A 160 4.16 1.89 -17.96
N ALA A 161 2.87 1.54 -17.94
CA ALA A 161 2.19 0.87 -19.06
C ALA A 161 2.17 1.76 -20.31
N PHE A 162 1.68 2.99 -20.18
CA PHE A 162 1.65 3.98 -21.27
C PHE A 162 3.04 4.25 -21.89
N GLN A 163 4.09 4.23 -21.07
CA GLN A 163 5.47 4.45 -21.50
C GLN A 163 6.17 3.17 -22.00
N ASN A 164 5.48 2.03 -22.08
CA ASN A 164 6.07 0.72 -22.42
C ASN A 164 7.31 0.37 -21.57
N SER A 165 7.33 0.80 -20.29
CA SER A 165 8.48 0.61 -19.39
C SER A 165 8.66 -0.84 -18.94
N PHE A 166 7.59 -1.63 -19.02
CA PHE A 166 7.52 -3.06 -18.72
C PHE A 166 6.55 -3.75 -19.70
N GLN A 167 6.70 -5.06 -19.86
CA GLN A 167 5.76 -5.92 -20.59
C GLN A 167 4.74 -6.57 -19.66
N THR A 168 5.00 -6.58 -18.35
CA THR A 168 4.12 -7.18 -17.36
C THR A 168 4.12 -6.34 -16.08
N ALA A 169 2.93 -5.93 -15.63
CA ALA A 169 2.76 -5.41 -14.28
C ALA A 169 2.35 -6.56 -13.35
N LEU A 170 3.10 -6.71 -12.26
CA LEU A 170 2.80 -7.64 -11.18
C LEU A 170 2.26 -6.81 -10.01
N LEU A 171 0.98 -6.97 -9.68
CA LEU A 171 0.36 -6.28 -8.55
C LEU A 171 0.21 -7.22 -7.36
N ALA A 172 0.77 -6.84 -6.21
CA ALA A 172 0.56 -7.49 -4.92
C ALA A 172 -0.35 -6.62 -4.05
N SER A 173 -1.66 -6.89 -4.13
CA SER A 173 -2.68 -6.27 -3.28
C SER A 173 -3.83 -7.25 -3.01
N GLY A 174 -4.59 -6.99 -1.95
CA GLY A 174 -5.85 -7.67 -1.65
C GLY A 174 -7.08 -6.80 -1.89
N ASP A 175 -6.89 -5.60 -2.43
CA ASP A 175 -7.93 -4.58 -2.60
C ASP A 175 -8.52 -4.63 -4.02
N ALA A 176 -9.84 -4.74 -4.10
CA ALA A 176 -10.56 -4.79 -5.37
C ALA A 176 -10.64 -3.41 -6.04
N ASP A 177 -10.37 -2.33 -5.32
CA ASP A 177 -10.41 -0.96 -5.87
C ASP A 177 -9.34 -0.72 -6.96
N PHE A 178 -8.33 -1.60 -7.06
CA PHE A 178 -7.35 -1.55 -8.15
C PHE A 178 -7.81 -2.18 -9.46
N VAL A 179 -8.94 -2.91 -9.50
CA VAL A 179 -9.42 -3.59 -10.72
C VAL A 179 -9.55 -2.65 -11.92
N PRO A 180 -10.17 -1.46 -11.81
CA PRO A 180 -10.26 -0.53 -12.95
C PRO A 180 -8.88 -0.05 -13.45
N ALA A 181 -7.90 0.10 -12.54
CA ALA A 181 -6.55 0.49 -12.92
C ALA A 181 -5.81 -0.63 -13.67
N VAL A 182 -6.04 -1.88 -13.29
CA VAL A 182 -5.54 -3.06 -14.01
C VAL A 182 -6.13 -3.10 -15.42
N GLU A 183 -7.45 -3.00 -15.55
CA GLU A 183 -8.14 -3.06 -16.85
C GLU A 183 -7.63 -1.97 -17.80
N LEU A 184 -7.45 -0.74 -17.28
CA LEU A 184 -6.86 0.34 -18.05
C LEU A 184 -5.42 0.02 -18.46
N ALA A 185 -4.57 -0.46 -17.55
CA ALA A 185 -3.19 -0.81 -17.87
C ALA A 185 -3.07 -1.95 -18.90
N GLN A 186 -4.03 -2.88 -18.95
CA GLN A 186 -4.09 -3.94 -19.96
C GLN A 186 -4.50 -3.42 -21.35
N SER A 187 -5.27 -2.33 -21.39
CA SER A 187 -5.75 -1.71 -22.64
C SER A 187 -4.74 -0.78 -23.32
N LEU A 188 -3.67 -0.39 -22.61
CA LEU A 188 -2.58 0.44 -23.10
C LEU A 188 -1.53 -0.40 -23.84
#